data_AF-A3CYR7-F1
#
_entry.id   AF-A3CYR7-F1
#
_cell.length_a   1.000
_cell.length_b   1.000
_cell.length_c   1.000
_cell.angle_alpha   90.00
_cell.angle_beta   90.00
_cell.angle_gamma   90.00
#
_symmetry.space_group_name_H-M   'P 1'
#
loop_
_entity.id
_entity.type
_entity.pdbx_description
1 polymer ?
#
loop_
_entity_poly.entity_id
_entity_poly.type
_entity_poly.pdbx_seq_one_letter_code
_entity_poly.pdbx_strand_id
1 'polypeptide(L)' 'MDLNLVEHAFELKDDRWIFKAGLAQYPQARQVAKLCTRFIPDDEDEQIDDEPRSCYNCQYRRWMVAGFECLALRHLLKK' A
#
# COMPACT_ATOMS: atom_id res chain seq x y z
N MET A 1 7.36 4.00 9.56
CA MET A 1 6.10 4.55 9.03
C MET A 1 5.24 4.89 10.22
N ASP A 2 4.61 6.07 10.19
CA ASP A 2 3.73 6.53 11.25
C ASP A 2 2.53 5.58 11.39
N LEU A 3 2.25 5.12 12.61
CA LEU A 3 1.10 4.25 12.90
C LEU A 3 -0.21 4.97 12.55
N ASN A 4 -0.27 6.29 12.74
CA ASN A 4 -1.43 7.10 12.37
C ASN A 4 -1.70 7.02 10.86
N LEU A 5 -0.68 7.15 10.02
CA LEU A 5 -0.82 7.00 8.57
C LEU A 5 -1.31 5.59 8.20
N VAL A 6 -0.76 4.56 8.84
CA VAL A 6 -1.15 3.17 8.60
C VAL A 6 -2.63 2.97 8.91
N GLU A 7 -3.07 3.39 10.09
CA GLU A 7 -4.46 3.24 10.54
C GLU A 7 -5.44 4.07 9.70
N HIS A 8 -5.03 5.18 9.10
CA HIS A 8 -5.89 5.95 8.19
C HIS A 8 -5.98 5.33 6.79
N ALA A 9 -4.89 4.74 6.29
CA ALA A 9 -4.81 4.24 4.91
C ALA A 9 -5.15 2.76 4.75
N PHE A 10 -4.89 1.95 5.77
CA PHE A 10 -5.04 0.50 5.75
C PHE A 10 -5.94 0.01 6.88
N GLU A 11 -6.71 -1.04 6.60
CA GLU A 11 -7.49 -1.79 7.57
C GLU A 11 -6.94 -3.21 7.72
N LEU A 12 -6.95 -3.75 8.93
CA LEU A 12 -6.57 -5.14 9.17
C LEU A 12 -7.79 -6.05 8.97
N LYS A 13 -7.74 -6.95 7.97
CA LYS A 13 -8.76 -7.96 7.68
C LYS A 13 -8.10 -9.31 7.45
N ASP A 14 -8.51 -10.32 8.21
CA ASP A 14 -7.96 -11.69 8.14
C ASP A 14 -6.42 -11.71 8.11
N ASP A 15 -5.77 -11.02 9.05
CA ASP A 15 -4.31 -10.87 9.14
C ASP A 15 -3.63 -10.20 7.93
N ARG A 16 -4.38 -9.44 7.13
CA ARG A 16 -3.88 -8.69 5.98
C ARG A 16 -4.20 -7.20 6.13
N TRP A 17 -3.21 -6.36 5.88
CA TRP A 17 -3.39 -4.91 5.87
C TRP A 17 -3.85 -4.45 4.49
N ILE A 18 -5.16 -4.26 4.36
CA ILE A 18 -5.85 -3.95 3.11
C ILE A 18 -5.97 -2.45 2.93
N PHE A 19 -5.66 -1.96 1.73
CA PHE A 19 -5.83 -0.54 1.40
C PHE A 19 -7.31 -0.15 1.40
N LYS A 20 -7.70 0.76 2.31
CA LYS A 20 -9.11 1.10 2.58
C LYS A 20 -9.85 1.69 1.38
N ALA A 21 -9.14 2.46 0.57
CA ALA A 21 -9.77 3.20 -0.53
C ALA A 21 -10.10 2.29 -1.73
N GLY A 22 -9.48 1.10 -1.84
CA GLY A 22 -9.73 0.14 -2.91
C GLY A 22 -8.95 0.41 -4.20
N LEU A 23 -9.48 -0.05 -5.34
CA LEU A 23 -8.87 0.11 -6.66
C LEU A 23 -9.08 1.51 -7.25
N ALA A 24 -8.19 1.91 -8.16
CA ALA A 24 -8.22 3.19 -8.89
C ALA A 24 -8.26 4.47 -8.02
N GLN A 25 -7.92 4.37 -6.73
CA GLN A 25 -7.80 5.51 -5.81
C GLN A 25 -6.37 6.05 -5.80
N TYR A 26 -5.91 6.50 -6.97
CA TYR A 26 -4.54 6.96 -7.20
C TYR A 26 -4.12 8.12 -6.29
N PRO A 27 -4.93 9.18 -6.07
CA PRO A 27 -4.51 10.29 -5.21
C PRO A 27 -4.17 9.83 -3.77
N GLN A 28 -4.99 8.97 -3.20
CA GLN A 28 -4.81 8.42 -1.86
C GLN A 28 -3.58 7.50 -1.82
N ALA A 29 -3.43 6.62 -2.82
CA ALA A 29 -2.27 5.73 -2.91
C ALA A 29 -0.94 6.51 -3.04
N ARG A 30 -0.92 7.60 -3.82
CA ARG A 30 0.24 8.50 -3.95
C ARG A 30 0.54 9.23 -2.64
N GLN A 31 -0.48 9.76 -1.97
CA GLN A 31 -0.30 10.44 -0.68
C GLN A 31 0.33 9.51 0.37
N VAL A 32 -0.17 8.27 0.46
CA VAL A 32 0.36 7.27 1.39
C VAL A 32 1.79 6.88 1.03
N ALA A 33 2.08 6.63 -0.25
CA ALA A 33 3.43 6.27 -0.70
C ALA A 33 4.47 7.38 -0.47
N LYS A 34 4.08 8.67 -0.62
CA LYS A 34 4.95 9.82 -0.34
C LYS A 34 5.43 9.85 1.11
N LEU A 35 4.58 9.45 2.06
CA LEU A 35 4.88 9.41 3.49
C LEU A 35 5.43 8.05 3.96
N CYS A 36 5.42 7.04 3.08
CA CYS A 36 5.86 5.69 3.38
C CYS A 36 7.39 5.59 3.35
N THR A 37 8.00 5.34 4.51
CA THR A 37 9.46 5.09 4.65
C THR A 37 9.90 3.69 4.23
N ARG A 38 8.95 2.81 3.86
CA ARG A 38 9.19 1.43 3.41
C ARG A 38 8.85 1.23 1.93
N PHE A 39 8.54 2.31 1.22
CA PHE A 39 8.24 2.24 -0.20
C PHE A 39 9.48 1.77 -0.95
N ILE A 40 9.30 0.76 -1.78
CA ILE A 40 10.29 0.30 -2.75
C ILE A 40 9.53 0.15 -4.07
N PRO A 41 9.96 0.82 -5.15
CA PRO A 41 9.29 0.69 -6.44
C PRO A 41 9.33 -0.76 -6.89
N ASP A 42 8.25 -1.21 -7.53
CA ASP A 42 8.22 -2.48 -8.22
C ASP A 42 8.97 -2.41 -9.56
N ASP A 43 9.12 -3.56 -10.20
CA ASP A 43 9.58 -3.64 -11.59
C ASP A 43 8.76 -2.69 -12.49
N GLU A 44 9.44 -1.98 -13.40
CA GLU A 44 8.84 -0.92 -14.21
C GLU A 44 7.66 -1.43 -15.06
N ASP A 45 7.76 -2.65 -15.59
CA ASP A 45 6.71 -3.27 -16.41
C ASP A 45 5.48 -3.68 -15.57
N GLU A 46 5.61 -3.73 -14.24
CA GLU A 46 4.51 -4.02 -13.31
C GLU A 46 3.90 -2.77 -12.65
N GLN A 47 4.45 -1.58 -12.90
CA GLN A 47 3.91 -0.33 -12.40
C GLN A 47 2.65 0.06 -13.18
N ILE A 48 1.62 0.53 -12.48
CA ILE A 48 0.30 0.84 -13.10
C ILE A 48 -0.13 2.29 -12.93
N ASP A 49 0.55 3.05 -12.06
CA ASP A 49 0.31 4.47 -11.85
C ASP A 49 1.41 5.24 -12.57
N ASP A 50 1.06 6.26 -13.35
CA ASP A 50 2.03 7.12 -14.04
C ASP A 50 2.89 7.93 -13.05
N GLU A 51 2.46 8.07 -11.80
CA GLU A 51 3.29 8.64 -10.73
C GLU A 51 4.21 7.57 -10.14
N PRO A 52 5.56 7.71 -10.23
CA PRO A 52 6.50 6.69 -9.79
C PRO A 52 6.33 6.28 -8.32
N ARG A 53 5.93 7.23 -7.46
CA ARG A 53 5.72 6.99 -6.04
C ARG A 53 4.23 6.88 -5.69
N SER A 54 3.70 5.68 -5.90
CA SER A 54 2.32 5.29 -5.60
C SER A 54 2.29 3.92 -4.90
N CYS A 55 1.35 3.69 -3.97
CA CYS A 55 1.23 2.35 -3.36
C CYS A 55 0.92 1.26 -4.41
N TYR A 56 0.33 1.64 -5.53
CA TYR A 56 0.11 0.77 -6.68
C TYR A 56 1.40 0.37 -7.43
N ASN A 57 2.49 1.11 -7.25
CA ASN A 57 3.80 0.84 -7.85
C ASN A 57 4.79 0.31 -6.82
N CYS A 58 4.33 -0.14 -5.66
CA CYS A 58 5.19 -0.66 -4.60
C CYS A 58 5.32 -2.19 -4.71
N GLN A 59 6.56 -2.72 -4.68
CA GLN A 59 6.80 -4.18 -4.74
C GLN A 59 6.14 -4.97 -3.59
N TYR A 60 5.78 -4.29 -2.49
CA TYR A 60 5.11 -4.91 -1.34
C TYR A 60 3.60 -5.02 -1.49
N ARG A 61 3.00 -4.53 -2.58
CA ARG A 61 1.57 -4.74 -2.86
C ARG A 61 1.32 -6.20 -3.23
N ARG A 62 0.19 -6.77 -2.79
CA ARG A 62 -0.38 -7.97 -3.42
C ARG A 62 -1.81 -7.69 -3.82
N TRP A 63 -2.08 -7.89 -5.11
CA TRP A 63 -3.38 -7.64 -5.70
C TRP A 63 -4.44 -8.58 -5.14
N MET A 64 -5.64 -8.03 -4.99
CA MET A 64 -6.85 -8.73 -4.62
C MET A 64 -7.99 -8.20 -5.51
N VAL A 65 -9.12 -8.91 -5.54
CA VAL A 65 -10.27 -8.54 -6.38
C VAL A 65 -10.76 -7.11 -6.13
N ALA A 66 -10.74 -6.64 -4.88
CA ALA A 66 -11.26 -5.32 -4.50
C ALA A 66 -10.18 -4.27 -4.17
N GLY A 67 -8.90 -4.60 -4.29
CA GLY A 67 -7.81 -3.72 -3.82
C GLY A 67 -6.46 -4.44 -3.77
N PHE A 68 -5.67 -4.11 -2.77
CA PHE A 68 -4.40 -4.78 -2.51
C PHE A 68 -4.09 -4.82 -1.01
N GLU A 69 -3.29 -5.79 -0.59
CA GLU A 69 -2.65 -5.80 0.73
C GLU A 69 -1.24 -5.18 0.66
N CYS A 70 -0.78 -4.64 1.78
CA CYS A 70 0.61 -4.20 1.95
C CYS A 70 1.40 -5.18 2.82
N LEU A 71 2.28 -5.96 2.19
CA LEU A 71 3.13 -6.93 2.89
C LEU A 71 4.12 -6.29 3.86
N ALA A 72 4.55 -5.05 3.58
CA ALA A 72 5.46 -4.32 4.45
C ALA A 72 4.88 -4.05 5.84
N LEU A 73 3.56 -4.11 6.02
CA LEU A 73 2.87 -3.91 7.30
C LEU A 73 2.68 -5.20 8.10
N ARG A 74 2.96 -6.39 7.54
CA ARG A 74 2.80 -7.67 8.27
C ARG A 74 3.60 -7.76 9.56
N HIS A 75 4.73 -7.04 9.65
CA HIS A 75 5.52 -6.98 10.88
C HIS A 75 4.75 -6.34 12.06
N LEU A 76 3.73 -5.52 11.81
CA LEU A 76 2.90 -4.91 12.85
C LEU A 76 1.92 -5.92 13.49
N LEU A 77 1.76 -7.11 12.91
CA LEU A 77 0.95 -8.19 13.46
C LEU A 77 1.69 -8.96 14.57
N LYS A 78 3.02 -8.87 14.60
CA LYS A 78 3.84 -9.52 15.61
C LYS A 78 3.89 -8.61 16.84
N LYS A 79 3.05 -8.93 17.83
CA LYS A 79 3.30 -8.53 19.22
C LYS A 79 4.49 -9.32 19.78
#